data_AF-A0A534U1Y3-F1
#
_entry.id   AF-A0A534U1Y3-F1
#
_cell.length_a   1.000
_cell.length_b   1.000
_cell.length_c   1.000
_cell.angle_alpha   90.00
_cell.angle_beta   90.00
_cell.angle_gamma   90.00
#
_symmetry.space_group_name_H-M   'P 1'
#
loop_
_entity.id
_entity.type
_entity.pdbx_description
1 polymer ?
#
loop_
_entity_poly.entity_id
_entity_poly.type
_entity_poly.pdbx_seq_one_letter_code
_entity_poly.pdbx_strand_id
1 'polypeptide(L)'
;MKLQLALGWLTGLRFLAPYPLDLPSTIATGAVVNICDAVMCRLIARNNGYPPRLWTTLGLVFGFWAVVVCILLPKRRASAR
;
A
#
# COMPACT_ATOMS: atom_id res chain seq x y z
N MET A 1 -13.24 -4.15 18.50
CA MET A 1 -12.25 -3.21 19.08
C MET A 1 -10.79 -3.61 18.79
N LYS A 2 -10.23 -4.69 19.35
CA LYS A 2 -8.80 -5.06 19.12
C LYS A 2 -8.45 -5.35 17.64
N LEU A 3 -9.30 -6.11 16.92
CA LEU A 3 -9.08 -6.45 15.51
C LEU A 3 -9.15 -5.21 14.58
N GLN A 4 -10.09 -4.29 14.83
CA GLN A 4 -10.23 -3.05 14.06
C GLN A 4 -9.00 -2.14 14.23
N LEU A 5 -8.48 -2.06 15.45
CA LEU A 5 -7.22 -1.35 15.73
C LEU A 5 -6.04 -1.99 14.99
N ALA A 6 -5.91 -3.32 15.04
CA ALA A 6 -4.85 -4.03 14.33
C ALA A 6 -4.93 -3.80 12.82
N LEU A 7 -6.12 -3.94 12.22
CA LEU A 7 -6.34 -3.68 10.80
C LEU A 7 -6.06 -2.22 10.43
N GLY A 8 -6.50 -1.26 11.24
CA GLY A 8 -6.28 0.16 11.00
C GLY A 8 -4.80 0.57 11.00
N TRP A 9 -3.96 -0.07 11.83
CA TRP A 9 -2.51 0.14 11.81
C TRP A 9 -1.83 -0.63 10.67
N LEU A 10 -2.25 -1.87 10.41
CA LEU A 10 -1.67 -2.71 9.35
C LEU A 10 -1.89 -2.12 7.96
N THR A 11 -3.07 -1.54 7.68
CA THR A 11 -3.38 -0.95 6.38
C THR A 11 -3.09 0.56 6.30
N GLY A 12 -2.62 1.17 7.39
CA GLY A 12 -2.44 2.63 7.47
C GLY A 12 -3.75 3.44 7.54
N LEU A 13 -4.91 2.77 7.57
CA LEU A 13 -6.23 3.42 7.65
C LEU A 13 -6.34 4.39 8.83
N ARG A 14 -5.62 4.12 9.92
CA ARG A 14 -5.66 4.96 11.12
C ARG A 14 -5.19 6.40 10.85
N PHE A 15 -4.29 6.59 9.90
CA PHE A 15 -3.83 7.91 9.47
C PHE A 15 -4.84 8.61 8.56
N LEU A 16 -5.67 7.85 7.83
CA LEU A 16 -6.67 8.35 6.88
C LEU A 16 -8.04 8.61 7.54
N ALA A 17 -8.43 7.78 8.52
CA ALA A 17 -9.70 7.85 9.23
C ALA A 17 -9.49 7.68 10.75
N PRO A 18 -9.34 8.78 11.50
CA PRO A 18 -9.06 8.74 12.94
C PRO A 18 -10.29 8.43 13.82
N TYR A 19 -11.49 8.23 13.24
CA TYR A 19 -12.69 7.83 13.97
C TYR A 19 -12.94 6.31 13.82
N PRO A 20 -13.44 5.61 14.87
CA PRO A 20 -13.73 4.18 14.77
C PRO A 20 -14.81 3.92 13.72
N LEU A 21 -14.41 3.31 12.60
CA LEU A 21 -15.32 2.71 11.63
C LEU A 21 -15.85 1.39 12.18
N ASP A 22 -17.08 1.05 11.85
CA ASP A 22 -17.59 -0.31 12.01
C ASP A 22 -16.76 -1.29 11.16
N LEU A 23 -16.81 -2.58 11.51
CA LEU A 23 -15.94 -3.59 10.90
C LEU A 23 -16.14 -3.70 9.36
N PRO A 24 -17.37 -3.71 8.82
CA PRO A 24 -17.61 -3.70 7.37
C PRO A 24 -16.96 -2.51 6.66
N SER A 25 -17.13 -1.29 7.18
CA SER A 25 -16.52 -0.11 6.57
C SER A 25 -15.00 -0.12 6.68
N THR A 26 -14.45 -0.63 7.77
CA THR A 26 -12.98 -0.80 7.94
C THR A 26 -12.41 -1.71 6.84
N ILE A 27 -13.09 -2.81 6.54
CA ILE A 27 -12.67 -3.76 5.50
C ILE A 27 -12.82 -3.13 4.12
N ALA A 28 -13.97 -2.49 3.83
CA ALA A 28 -14.22 -1.87 2.53
C ALA A 28 -13.23 -0.74 2.23
N THR A 29 -13.05 0.18 3.17
CA THR A 29 -12.08 1.27 3.04
C THR A 29 -10.66 0.72 2.94
N GLY A 30 -10.30 -0.29 3.75
CA GLY A 30 -9.01 -0.96 3.66
C GLY A 30 -8.75 -1.58 2.29
N ALA A 31 -9.74 -2.25 1.69
CA ALA A 31 -9.61 -2.83 0.35
C ALA A 31 -9.38 -1.74 -0.72
N VAL A 32 -10.16 -0.66 -0.68
CA VAL A 32 -10.01 0.46 -1.63
C VAL A 32 -8.62 1.11 -1.50
N VAL A 33 -8.15 1.36 -0.27
CA VAL A 33 -6.83 1.94 -0.02
C VAL A 33 -5.72 1.02 -0.55
N ASN A 34 -5.77 -0.27 -0.24
CA ASN A 34 -4.79 -1.25 -0.76
C ASN A 34 -4.77 -1.34 -2.30
N ILE A 35 -5.94 -1.17 -2.96
CA ILE A 35 -6.00 -1.12 -4.43
C ILE A 35 -5.29 0.13 -4.96
N CYS A 36 -5.53 1.29 -4.35
CA CYS A 36 -4.83 2.53 -4.70
C CYS A 36 -3.31 2.39 -4.48
N ASP A 37 -2.91 1.80 -3.36
CA ASP A 37 -1.51 1.54 -3.00
C ASP A 37 -0.84 0.60 -4.01
N ALA A 38 -1.54 -0.43 -4.47
CA ALA A 38 -1.07 -1.33 -5.53
C ALA A 38 -0.81 -0.60 -6.85
N VAL A 39 -1.70 0.32 -7.25
CA VAL A 39 -1.52 1.15 -8.45
C VAL A 39 -0.33 2.08 -8.29
N MET A 40 -0.21 2.75 -7.14
CA MET A 40 0.91 3.66 -6.84
C MET A 40 2.25 2.91 -6.85
N CYS A 41 2.34 1.77 -6.17
CA CYS A 41 3.54 0.92 -6.16
C CYS A 41 3.92 0.47 -7.57
N ARG A 42 2.94 0.12 -8.42
CA ARG A 42 3.20 -0.25 -9.83
C ARG A 42 3.85 0.89 -10.61
N LEU A 43 3.31 2.10 -10.48
CA LEU A 43 3.79 3.29 -11.19
C LEU A 43 5.21 3.68 -10.73
N ILE A 44 5.42 3.74 -9.41
CA ILE A 44 6.72 4.09 -8.82
C ILE A 44 7.76 3.05 -9.18
N ALA A 45 7.44 1.76 -9.06
CA ALA A 45 8.35 0.68 -9.41
C ALA A 45 8.78 0.73 -10.89
N ARG A 46 7.83 0.96 -11.81
CA ARG A 46 8.14 1.10 -13.24
C ARG A 46 9.08 2.26 -13.50
N ASN A 47 8.88 3.39 -12.84
CA ASN A 47 9.72 4.58 -13.01
C ASN A 47 11.11 4.44 -12.35
N ASN A 48 11.20 3.65 -11.28
CA ASN A 48 12.42 3.46 -10.49
C ASN A 48 13.23 2.22 -10.92
N GLY A 49 12.84 1.53 -12.01
CA GLY A 49 13.57 0.37 -12.53
C GLY A 49 13.34 -0.94 -11.75
N TYR A 50 12.26 -1.04 -10.98
CA TYR A 50 11.85 -2.24 -10.25
C TYR A 50 10.75 -3.02 -10.99
N PRO A 51 10.60 -4.35 -10.76
CA PRO A 51 9.56 -5.16 -11.39
C PRO A 51 8.15 -4.68 -10.99
N PRO A 52 7.35 -4.12 -11.91
CA PRO A 52 6.09 -3.48 -11.55
C PRO A 52 5.07 -4.45 -10.96
N ARG A 53 5.02 -5.70 -11.44
CA ARG A 53 4.08 -6.72 -10.97
C ARG A 53 4.34 -7.09 -9.51
N LEU A 54 5.61 -7.28 -9.13
CA LEU A 54 5.98 -7.59 -7.75
C LEU A 54 5.51 -6.48 -6.80
N TRP A 55 5.81 -5.23 -7.16
CA TRP A 55 5.41 -4.07 -6.36
C TRP A 55 3.90 -3.83 -6.34
N THR A 56 3.17 -4.20 -7.40
CA THR A 56 1.70 -4.18 -7.40
C THR A 56 1.14 -5.16 -6.37
N THR A 57 1.64 -6.39 -6.35
CA THR A 57 1.22 -7.41 -5.37
C THR A 57 1.56 -7.00 -3.94
N LEU A 58 2.76 -6.43 -3.74
CA LEU A 58 3.16 -5.92 -2.43
C LEU A 58 2.26 -4.77 -1.97
N GLY A 59 1.93 -3.82 -2.85
CA GLY A 59 0.98 -2.75 -2.55
C GLY A 59 -0.43 -3.24 -2.22
N LEU A 60 -0.88 -4.34 -2.85
CA LEU A 60 -2.21 -4.90 -2.58
C LEU A 60 -2.28 -5.62 -1.22
N VAL A 61 -1.18 -6.24 -0.78
CA VAL A 61 -1.14 -7.06 0.44
C VAL A 61 -0.70 -6.25 1.66
N PHE A 62 0.29 -5.38 1.50
CA PHE A 62 0.90 -4.61 2.57
C PHE A 62 0.46 -3.13 2.56
N GLY A 63 -0.29 -2.70 1.53
CA GLY A 63 -0.89 -1.37 1.45
C GLY A 63 0.12 -0.25 1.55
N PHE A 64 -0.22 0.71 2.40
CA PHE A 64 0.53 1.92 2.68
C PHE A 64 2.02 1.65 2.96
N TRP A 65 2.35 0.59 3.71
CA TRP A 65 3.74 0.27 4.05
C TRP A 65 4.56 -0.10 2.82
N ALA A 66 3.99 -0.82 1.86
CA ALA A 66 4.66 -1.11 0.60
C ALA A 66 4.90 0.17 -0.20
N VAL A 67 3.96 1.13 -0.19
CA VAL A 67 4.14 2.43 -0.85
C VAL A 67 5.30 3.20 -0.23
N VAL A 68 5.35 3.29 1.11
CA VAL A 68 6.44 3.97 1.83
C VAL A 68 7.79 3.39 1.45
N VAL A 69 7.93 2.06 1.47
CA VAL A 69 9.18 1.40 1.07
C VAL A 69 9.48 1.67 -0.41
N CYS A 70 8.49 1.59 -1.29
CA CYS A 70 8.66 1.83 -2.73
C CYS A 70 9.17 3.25 -3.03
N ILE A 71 8.71 4.25 -2.27
CA ILE A 71 9.14 5.65 -2.39
C ILE A 71 10.56 5.85 -1.86
N LEU A 72 10.89 5.27 -0.71
CA LEU A 72 12.20 5.43 -0.07
C LEU A 72 13.31 4.69 -0.81
N LEU A 73 12.97 3.66 -1.59
CA LEU A 73 13.95 2.92 -2.35
C LEU A 73 14.61 3.80 -3.43
N PRO A 74 15.95 3.77 -3.53
CA PRO A 74 16.64 4.54 -4.55
C PRO A 74 16.27 4.04 -5.94
N LYS A 75 16.25 4.96 -6.90
CA LYS A 75 16.06 4.62 -8.32
C LYS A 75 17.17 3.65 -8.74
N ARG A 76 16.79 2.48 -9.22
CA ARG A 76 17.72 1.61 -9.94
C ARG A 76 17.82 2.16 -11.35
N ARG A 77 19.05 2.40 -11.83
CA ARG A 77 19.24 2.55 -13.28
C ARG A 77 18.63 1.29 -13.88
N ALA A 78 17.57 1.43 -14.65
CA ALA A 78 17.02 0.32 -15.39
C ALA A 78 18.20 -0.29 -16.14
N SER A 79 18.65 -1.49 -15.75
CA SER A 79 19.63 -2.21 -16.54
C SER A 79 19.01 -2.29 -17.91
N ALA A 80 19.63 -1.59 -18.86
CA ALA A 80 19.24 -1.59 -20.26
C ALA A 80 19.04 -3.06 -20.64
N ARG A 81 17.79 -3.45 -20.83
CA ARG A 81 17.45 -4.66 -21.57
C ARG A 81 17.17 -4.21 -23.00
#